data_AF-A0A7J6X066-F1
#
_entry.id   AF-A0A7J6X066-F1
#
_cell.length_a   1.000
_cell.length_b   1.000
_cell.length_c   1.000
_cell.angle_alpha   90.00
_cell.angle_beta   90.00
_cell.angle_gamma   90.00
#
_symmetry.space_group_name_H-M   'P 1'
#
loop_
_entity.id
_entity.type
_entity.pdbx_description
1 polymer ?
#
loop_
_entity_poly.entity_id
_entity_poly.type
_entity_poly.pdbx_seq_one_letter_code
_entity_poly.pdbx_strand_id
1 'polypeptide(L)'
;MSGKTLLSIFSVFFILIPLYLFIGTADLKSHFFPLSQPSTTSFLCPTATQHQPLRVFMYDLPTRFNLAMISREFSSDETPVNTRNFPPWPSNSGLRHQHSVEYWMMASLMYEEGSEKVEEGREAVRVSDPDMADVFFVPFFSSTSFNTHGHNMTDPETEIDRQLQVFLFISLNF
;
A
#
# COMPACT_ATOMS: atom_id res chain seq x y z
N MET A 1 6.24 56.65 -6.47
CA MET A 1 6.30 55.29 -5.87
C MET A 1 5.29 54.29 -6.45
N SER A 2 4.27 54.70 -7.22
CA SER A 2 3.23 53.83 -7.78
C SER A 2 3.65 52.97 -8.99
N GLY A 3 4.56 53.47 -9.84
CA GLY A 3 4.95 52.76 -11.08
C GLY A 3 5.73 51.45 -10.84
N LYS A 4 6.52 51.38 -9.76
CA LYS A 4 7.28 50.18 -9.39
C LYS A 4 6.38 49.05 -8.92
N THR A 5 5.34 49.39 -8.15
CA THR A 5 4.33 48.43 -7.67
C THR A 5 3.51 47.87 -8.82
N LEU A 6 3.13 48.72 -9.79
CA LEU A 6 2.39 48.27 -10.97
C LEU A 6 3.21 47.28 -11.80
N LEU A 7 4.50 47.59 -12.05
CA LEU A 7 5.40 46.71 -12.79
C LEU A 7 5.63 45.36 -12.08
N SER A 8 5.74 45.38 -10.75
CA SER A 8 5.87 44.16 -9.93
C SER A 8 4.63 43.27 -10.05
N ILE A 9 3.44 43.87 -10.01
CA ILE A 9 2.17 43.14 -10.14
C ILE A 9 2.07 42.50 -11.53
N PHE A 10 2.39 43.24 -12.58
CA PHE A 10 2.41 42.70 -13.95
C PHE A 10 3.39 41.53 -14.08
N SER A 11 4.59 41.65 -13.51
CA SER A 11 5.58 40.55 -13.54
C SER A 11 5.09 39.29 -12.83
N VAL A 12 4.36 39.43 -11.71
CA VAL A 12 3.79 38.28 -10.99
C VAL A 12 2.72 37.59 -11.84
N PHE A 13 1.80 38.35 -12.44
CA PHE A 13 0.79 37.76 -13.33
C PHE A 13 1.40 37.15 -14.60
N PHE A 14 2.46 37.76 -15.14
CA PHE A 14 3.17 37.24 -16.31
C PHE A 14 3.82 35.88 -16.05
N ILE A 15 4.13 35.55 -14.80
CA ILE A 15 4.68 34.25 -14.39
C ILE A 15 3.55 33.29 -13.98
N LEU A 16 2.58 33.75 -13.19
CA LEU A 16 1.52 32.89 -12.65
C LEU A 16 0.52 32.41 -13.72
N ILE A 17 0.19 33.23 -14.71
CA ILE A 17 -0.76 32.86 -15.78
C ILE A 17 -0.23 31.71 -16.64
N PRO A 18 0.99 31.77 -17.22
CA PRO A 18 1.52 30.64 -17.97
C PRO A 18 1.79 29.43 -17.08
N LEU A 19 2.17 29.62 -15.80
CA LEU A 19 2.33 28.49 -14.87
C LEU A 19 1.00 27.78 -14.59
N TYR A 20 -0.08 28.52 -14.40
CA TYR A 20 -1.42 27.97 -14.21
C TYR A 20 -1.92 27.23 -15.46
N LEU A 21 -1.71 27.81 -16.64
CA LEU A 21 -2.06 27.18 -17.92
C LEU A 21 -1.18 25.95 -18.20
N PHE A 22 0.09 25.97 -17.83
CA PHE A 22 0.99 24.82 -17.95
C PHE A 22 0.58 23.69 -17.02
N ILE A 23 0.27 23.96 -15.75
CA ILE A 23 -0.22 22.94 -14.80
C ILE A 23 -1.60 22.42 -15.21
N GLY A 24 -2.46 23.27 -15.78
CA GLY A 24 -3.79 22.88 -16.25
C GLY A 24 -3.80 22.07 -17.55
N THR A 25 -2.76 22.21 -18.40
CA THR A 25 -2.62 21.46 -19.67
C THR A 25 -1.64 20.30 -19.57
N ALA A 26 -0.70 20.33 -18.63
CA ALA A 26 0.15 19.20 -18.32
C ALA A 26 -0.71 18.12 -17.66
N ASP A 27 -0.95 17.04 -18.39
CA ASP A 27 -1.47 15.80 -17.82
C ASP A 27 -0.38 15.14 -16.95
N LEU A 28 -0.06 15.77 -15.82
CA LEU A 28 0.87 15.25 -14.81
C LEU A 28 0.37 13.91 -14.25
N LYS A 29 -0.93 13.65 -14.35
CA LYS A 29 -1.54 12.37 -13.94
C LYS A 29 -1.05 11.23 -14.84
N SER A 30 -0.89 11.46 -16.14
CA SER A 30 -0.32 10.44 -17.06
C SER A 30 1.14 10.07 -16.76
N HIS A 31 1.92 10.99 -16.18
CA HIS A 31 3.35 10.76 -15.91
C HIS A 31 3.61 10.11 -14.54
N PHE A 32 2.77 10.39 -13.54
CA PHE A 32 2.91 9.83 -12.19
C PHE A 32 2.12 8.53 -11.96
N PHE A 33 1.18 8.18 -12.84
CA PHE A 33 0.40 6.94 -12.73
C PHE A 33 0.56 6.02 -13.95
N PRO A 34 1.74 5.42 -14.19
CA PRO A 34 1.82 4.23 -15.04
C PRO A 34 1.17 2.99 -14.38
N LEU A 35 0.86 3.06 -13.07
CA LEU A 35 0.40 1.91 -12.28
C LEU A 35 -1.13 1.80 -12.10
N SER A 36 -1.92 2.71 -12.68
CA SER A 36 -3.39 2.75 -12.48
C SER A 36 -4.19 2.73 -13.77
N GLN A 37 -3.56 2.48 -14.91
CA GLN A 37 -4.30 2.02 -16.08
C GLN A 37 -4.53 0.51 -15.91
N PRO A 38 -5.77 0.01 -16.03
CA PRO A 38 -5.97 -1.37 -16.42
C PRO A 38 -5.50 -1.44 -17.86
N SER A 39 -4.19 -1.59 -18.04
CA SER A 39 -3.60 -1.81 -19.33
C SER A 39 -4.08 -3.18 -19.77
N THR A 40 -5.18 -3.23 -20.52
CA THR A 40 -5.40 -4.24 -21.56
C THR A 40 -4.37 -4.04 -22.67
N THR A 41 -3.10 -4.04 -22.29
CA THR A 41 -1.99 -4.36 -23.16
C THR A 41 -1.42 -5.62 -22.56
N SER A 42 -1.86 -6.74 -23.10
CA SER A 42 -1.13 -7.99 -23.02
C SER A 42 0.31 -7.70 -23.38
N PHE A 43 1.18 -7.62 -22.37
CA PHE A 43 2.59 -7.87 -22.57
C PHE A 43 2.68 -9.33 -23.00
N LEU A 44 2.57 -9.56 -24.31
CA LEU A 44 2.87 -10.83 -24.93
C LEU A 44 4.37 -11.09 -24.72
N CYS A 45 4.70 -11.67 -23.57
CA CYS A 45 5.89 -12.48 -23.45
C CYS A 45 5.72 -13.64 -24.46
N PRO A 46 6.65 -13.86 -25.40
CA PRO A 46 6.52 -14.88 -26.45
C PRO A 46 6.62 -16.34 -25.97
N THR A 47 6.24 -16.60 -24.72
CA THR A 47 6.05 -17.94 -24.16
C THR A 47 4.77 -17.91 -23.34
N ALA A 48 3.62 -17.93 -24.03
CA ALA A 48 2.33 -18.16 -23.41
C ALA A 48 2.24 -19.64 -22.98
N THR A 49 3.07 -20.03 -22.02
CA THR A 49 2.69 -21.03 -21.04
C THR A 49 1.66 -20.34 -20.15
N GLN A 50 0.48 -20.95 -20.04
CA GLN A 50 -0.56 -20.63 -19.05
C GLN A 50 0.09 -20.03 -17.78
N HIS A 51 0.03 -18.69 -17.62
CA HIS A 51 0.72 -18.02 -16.52
C HIS A 51 0.03 -18.48 -15.24
N GLN A 52 0.69 -19.39 -14.52
CA GLN A 52 0.21 -19.83 -13.22
C GLN A 52 0.46 -18.68 -12.23
N PRO A 53 -0.52 -18.36 -11.37
CA PRO A 53 -0.35 -17.33 -10.36
C PRO A 53 0.79 -17.72 -9.40
N LEU A 54 1.51 -16.73 -8.90
CA LEU A 54 2.50 -16.92 -7.84
C LEU A 54 1.82 -17.47 -6.58
N ARG A 55 2.25 -18.63 -6.07
CA ARG A 55 1.69 -19.21 -4.85
C ARG A 55 2.37 -18.61 -3.63
N VAL A 56 1.59 -17.91 -2.82
CA VAL A 56 2.09 -17.16 -1.67
C VAL A 56 1.58 -17.79 -0.38
N PHE A 57 2.48 -18.27 0.46
CA PHE A 57 2.14 -18.58 1.84
C PHE A 57 2.18 -17.30 2.65
N MET A 58 1.03 -16.86 3.15
CA MET A 58 0.94 -15.68 4.01
C MET A 58 0.82 -16.09 5.47
N TYR A 59 1.76 -15.63 6.30
CA TYR A 59 1.75 -15.87 7.75
C TYR A 59 0.51 -15.26 8.41
N ASP A 60 -0.12 -16.03 9.30
CA ASP A 60 -1.21 -15.57 10.16
C ASP A 60 -0.65 -14.81 11.36
N LEU A 61 -0.31 -13.54 11.13
CA LEU A 61 0.14 -12.65 12.20
C LEU A 61 -1.04 -12.01 12.95
N PRO A 62 -0.92 -11.81 14.28
CA PRO A 62 -1.84 -10.98 15.05
C PRO A 62 -2.07 -9.60 14.43
N THR A 63 -3.27 -9.04 14.59
CA THR A 63 -3.68 -7.81 13.91
C THR A 63 -2.88 -6.58 14.34
N ARG A 64 -2.25 -6.64 15.53
CA ARG A 64 -1.30 -5.62 16.01
C ARG A 64 -0.12 -5.38 15.06
N PHE A 65 0.22 -6.36 14.23
CA PHE A 65 1.29 -6.25 13.22
C PHE A 65 0.80 -5.68 11.88
N ASN A 66 -0.52 -5.50 11.68
CA ASN A 66 -1.10 -5.00 10.44
C ASN A 66 -2.33 -4.11 10.68
N LEU A 67 -3.53 -4.68 10.67
CA LEU A 67 -4.81 -3.97 10.55
C LEU A 67 -5.14 -3.11 11.76
N ALA A 68 -4.62 -3.43 12.95
CA ALA A 68 -4.79 -2.60 14.14
C ALA A 68 -4.21 -1.19 13.98
N MET A 69 -3.21 -1.03 13.10
CA MET A 69 -2.60 0.28 12.79
C MET A 69 -3.43 1.12 11.81
N ILE A 70 -4.44 0.50 11.19
CA ILE A 70 -5.33 1.11 10.20
C ILE A 70 -6.70 1.38 10.82
N SER A 71 -7.25 0.41 11.55
CA SER A 71 -8.59 0.47 12.11
C SER A 71 -8.59 -0.03 13.55
N ARG A 72 -9.23 0.75 14.43
CA ARG A 72 -9.44 0.41 15.84
C ARG A 72 -10.30 -0.84 16.04
N GLU A 73 -11.13 -1.19 15.06
CA GLU A 73 -11.92 -2.44 15.09
C GLU A 73 -11.05 -3.68 15.23
N PHE A 74 -9.80 -3.61 14.75
CA PHE A 74 -8.82 -4.70 14.81
C PHE A 74 -7.81 -4.52 15.94
N SER A 75 -8.07 -3.66 16.93
CA SER A 75 -7.16 -3.51 18.08
C SER A 75 -7.11 -4.74 18.99
N SER A 76 -8.08 -5.65 18.87
CA SER A 76 -8.10 -6.96 19.54
C SER A 76 -8.04 -8.07 18.50
N ASP A 77 -7.29 -9.14 18.79
CA ASP A 77 -7.20 -10.35 17.95
C ASP A 77 -8.47 -11.24 18.01
N GLU A 78 -9.57 -10.77 18.60
CA GLU A 78 -10.81 -11.54 18.80
C GLU A 78 -11.62 -11.73 17.50
N THR A 79 -11.47 -10.83 16.53
CA THR A 79 -12.22 -10.85 15.27
C THR A 79 -11.37 -11.42 14.13
N PRO A 80 -11.69 -12.63 13.61
CA PRO A 80 -10.96 -13.21 12.49
C PRO A 80 -11.08 -12.32 11.25
N VAL A 81 -9.95 -12.03 10.62
CA VAL A 81 -9.89 -11.21 9.39
C VAL A 81 -10.32 -12.05 8.19
N ASN A 82 -11.23 -11.54 7.38
CA ASN A 82 -11.69 -12.12 6.13
C ASN A 82 -12.04 -11.02 5.10
N THR A 83 -12.41 -11.41 3.88
CA THR A 83 -12.75 -10.46 2.81
C THR A 83 -13.88 -9.49 3.14
N ARG A 84 -14.81 -9.87 4.01
CA ARG A 84 -16.01 -9.08 4.32
C ARG A 84 -15.75 -8.00 5.37
N ASN A 85 -14.80 -8.23 6.27
CA ASN A 85 -14.45 -7.28 7.33
C ASN A 85 -13.10 -6.59 7.10
N PHE A 86 -12.38 -6.89 6.03
CA PHE A 86 -11.11 -6.24 5.73
C PHE A 86 -11.29 -4.70 5.65
N PRO A 87 -10.60 -3.92 6.49
CA PRO A 87 -10.87 -2.49 6.60
C PRO A 87 -10.42 -1.75 5.33
N PRO A 88 -11.14 -0.73 4.86
CA PRO A 88 -10.71 0.08 3.72
C PRO A 88 -9.46 0.90 4.10
N TRP A 89 -8.60 1.15 3.11
CA TRP A 89 -7.47 2.06 3.30
C TRP A 89 -7.97 3.47 3.69
N PRO A 90 -7.41 4.13 4.73
CA PRO A 90 -7.94 5.41 5.20
C PRO A 90 -7.79 6.51 4.14
N SER A 91 -8.88 7.22 3.84
CA SER A 91 -8.92 8.26 2.79
C SER A 91 -8.14 9.53 3.16
N ASN A 92 -7.89 9.76 4.45
CA ASN A 92 -7.15 10.90 4.99
C ASN A 92 -5.69 10.55 5.36
N SER A 93 -5.10 9.56 4.68
CA SER A 93 -3.76 9.04 5.00
C SER A 93 -2.61 10.01 4.65
N GLY A 94 -2.82 10.96 3.74
CA GLY A 94 -1.79 11.93 3.35
C GLY A 94 -0.50 11.24 2.88
N LEU A 95 0.65 11.57 3.49
CA LEU A 95 1.93 10.93 3.19
C LEU A 95 1.94 9.41 3.45
N ARG A 96 1.04 8.90 4.31
CA ARG A 96 0.93 7.47 4.60
C ARG A 96 0.50 6.65 3.38
N HIS A 97 -0.11 7.25 2.35
CA HIS A 97 -0.46 6.53 1.11
C HIS A 97 0.74 5.86 0.43
N GLN A 98 1.95 6.41 0.59
CA GLN A 98 3.19 5.86 0.03
C GLN A 98 3.62 4.54 0.71
N HIS A 99 2.98 4.19 1.84
CA HIS A 99 3.27 3.03 2.68
C HIS A 99 2.10 2.02 2.70
N SER A 100 1.36 1.96 1.59
CA SER A 100 0.18 1.10 1.44
C SER A 100 0.48 -0.24 0.77
N VAL A 101 1.72 -0.48 0.35
CA VAL A 101 2.10 -1.67 -0.43
C VAL A 101 1.77 -2.96 0.33
N GLU A 102 2.14 -3.03 1.62
CA GLU A 102 1.88 -4.19 2.46
C GLU A 102 0.38 -4.42 2.67
N TYR A 103 -0.40 -3.35 2.77
CA TYR A 103 -1.86 -3.42 2.86
C TYR A 103 -2.47 -3.99 1.59
N TRP A 104 -2.09 -3.47 0.42
CA TRP A 104 -2.65 -3.92 -0.85
C TRP A 104 -2.23 -5.36 -1.17
N MET A 105 -1.01 -5.76 -0.80
CA MET A 105 -0.54 -7.13 -0.95
C MET A 105 -1.33 -8.11 -0.06
N MET A 106 -1.58 -7.74 1.20
CA MET A 106 -2.44 -8.53 2.08
C MET A 106 -3.87 -8.57 1.53
N ALA A 107 -4.44 -7.44 1.12
CA ALA A 107 -5.80 -7.36 0.57
C ALA A 107 -5.98 -8.26 -0.66
N SER A 108 -5.02 -8.25 -1.60
CA SER A 108 -5.09 -9.08 -2.81
C SER A 108 -5.03 -10.57 -2.51
N LEU A 109 -4.27 -10.97 -1.49
CA LEU A 109 -4.14 -12.37 -1.06
C LEU A 109 -5.31 -12.85 -0.20
N MET A 110 -5.98 -11.93 0.49
CA MET A 110 -7.20 -12.24 1.25
C MET A 110 -8.41 -12.44 0.32
N TYR A 111 -8.37 -11.95 -0.92
CA TYR A 111 -9.51 -11.98 -1.85
C TYR A 111 -9.79 -13.38 -2.40
N GLU A 112 -10.79 -14.06 -1.80
CA GLU A 112 -11.41 -15.34 -2.19
C GLU A 112 -10.50 -16.53 -2.51
N GLU A 113 -10.30 -17.35 -1.48
CA GLU A 113 -10.31 -18.80 -1.52
C GLU A 113 -11.77 -19.26 -1.74
N GLY A 114 -12.19 -19.63 -2.96
CA GLY A 114 -13.54 -20.19 -3.16
C GLY A 114 -14.21 -19.99 -4.52
N SER A 115 -13.65 -19.18 -5.40
CA SER A 115 -14.12 -19.09 -6.79
C SER A 115 -13.07 -19.69 -7.73
N GLU A 116 -13.18 -20.99 -8.03
CA GLU A 116 -12.38 -21.69 -9.06
C GLU A 116 -12.33 -20.92 -10.40
N LYS A 117 -13.35 -20.10 -10.67
CA LYS A 117 -13.45 -19.25 -11.86
C LYS A 117 -12.61 -17.97 -11.83
N VAL A 118 -12.03 -17.59 -10.68
CA VAL A 118 -11.28 -16.32 -10.50
C VAL A 118 -9.77 -16.56 -10.42
N GLU A 119 -9.31 -17.82 -10.47
CA GLU A 119 -7.88 -18.15 -10.62
C GLU A 119 -7.32 -17.74 -11.99
N GLU A 120 -8.16 -17.70 -13.03
CA GLU A 120 -7.76 -17.25 -14.38
C GLU A 120 -7.46 -15.74 -14.37
N GLY A 121 -6.17 -15.41 -14.51
CA GLY A 121 -5.69 -14.03 -14.65
C GLY A 121 -5.21 -13.35 -13.36
N ARG A 122 -5.11 -14.09 -12.25
CA ARG A 122 -4.44 -13.58 -11.05
C ARG A 122 -2.92 -13.63 -11.20
N GLU A 123 -2.25 -12.61 -10.67
CA GLU A 123 -0.79 -12.59 -10.56
C GLU A 123 -0.29 -13.44 -9.37
N ALA A 124 -1.09 -13.50 -8.29
CA ALA A 124 -0.75 -14.25 -7.07
C ALA A 124 -1.99 -14.82 -6.39
N VAL A 125 -1.81 -15.97 -5.75
CA VAL A 125 -2.83 -16.70 -4.98
C VAL A 125 -2.27 -17.09 -3.62
N ARG A 126 -3.11 -17.03 -2.59
CA ARG A 126 -2.72 -17.46 -1.25
C ARG A 126 -2.81 -18.98 -1.16
N VAL A 127 -1.77 -19.62 -0.64
CA VAL A 127 -1.78 -21.05 -0.30
C VAL A 127 -1.74 -21.22 1.22
N SER A 128 -2.43 -22.26 1.70
CA SER A 128 -2.47 -22.63 3.12
C SER A 128 -1.34 -23.58 3.54
N ASP A 129 -0.76 -24.31 2.59
CA ASP A 129 0.37 -25.21 2.81
C ASP A 129 1.69 -24.49 2.42
N PRO A 130 2.62 -24.28 3.37
CA PRO A 130 3.90 -23.63 3.08
C PRO A 130 4.78 -24.44 2.12
N ASP A 131 4.64 -25.77 2.06
CA ASP A 131 5.40 -26.62 1.14
C ASP A 131 4.96 -26.44 -0.32
N MET A 132 3.75 -25.87 -0.51
CA MET A 132 3.18 -25.57 -1.82
C MET A 132 3.45 -24.13 -2.28
N ALA A 133 4.17 -23.34 -1.48
CA ALA A 133 4.42 -21.94 -1.74
C ALA A 133 5.68 -21.71 -2.57
N ASP A 134 5.60 -20.76 -3.49
CA ASP A 134 6.76 -20.25 -4.23
C ASP A 134 7.47 -19.14 -3.43
N VAL A 135 6.70 -18.37 -2.65
CA VAL A 135 7.21 -17.30 -1.77
C VAL A 135 6.44 -17.22 -0.46
N PHE A 136 7.11 -16.68 0.56
CA PHE A 136 6.53 -16.39 1.86
C PHE A 136 6.25 -14.90 2.00
N PHE A 137 5.05 -14.55 2.42
CA PHE A 137 4.67 -13.19 2.75
C PHE A 137 4.41 -13.06 4.26
N VAL A 138 5.16 -12.16 4.89
CA VAL A 138 5.00 -11.80 6.30
C VAL A 138 4.24 -10.46 6.34
N PRO A 139 2.93 -10.44 6.67
CA PRO A 139 2.10 -9.23 6.57
C PRO A 139 2.33 -8.30 7.78
N PHE A 140 3.57 -7.84 7.98
CA PHE A 140 3.93 -6.80 8.94
C PHE A 140 3.97 -5.44 8.23
N PHE A 141 3.10 -4.51 8.63
CA PHE A 141 3.01 -3.19 7.99
C PHE A 141 4.10 -2.25 8.54
N SER A 142 5.36 -2.61 8.31
CA SER A 142 6.55 -1.96 8.89
C SER A 142 6.56 -0.44 8.71
N SER A 143 6.30 0.04 7.49
CA SER A 143 6.27 1.46 7.19
C SER A 143 5.10 2.19 7.86
N THR A 144 3.96 1.49 8.03
CA THR A 144 2.83 2.04 8.78
C THR A 144 3.15 2.08 10.27
N SER A 145 3.79 1.03 10.81
CA SER A 145 4.23 0.96 12.20
C SER A 145 5.18 2.10 12.56
N PHE A 146 6.18 2.33 11.72
CA PHE A 146 7.11 3.46 11.88
C PHE A 146 6.36 4.80 11.89
N ASN A 147 5.44 5.02 10.96
CA ASN A 147 4.69 6.28 10.92
C ASN A 147 3.71 6.45 12.08
N THR A 148 3.16 5.36 12.61
CA THR A 148 2.20 5.40 13.70
C THR A 148 2.87 5.54 15.06
N HIS A 149 3.99 4.86 15.28
CA HIS A 149 4.64 4.77 16.59
C HIS A 149 6.02 5.43 16.63
N GLY A 150 6.74 5.52 15.51
CA GLY A 150 8.14 5.94 15.44
C GLY A 150 8.44 7.44 15.50
N HIS A 151 7.50 8.28 15.95
CA HIS A 151 7.71 9.73 15.99
C HIS A 151 8.86 10.12 16.95
N ASN A 152 9.90 10.75 16.39
CA ASN A 152 11.10 11.30 17.06
C ASN A 152 12.11 10.29 17.64
N MET A 153 11.88 8.97 17.65
CA MET A 153 12.86 7.95 18.07
C MET A 153 13.44 8.12 19.49
N THR A 154 12.88 9.03 20.28
CA THR A 154 13.34 9.39 21.64
C THR A 154 12.19 9.43 22.64
N ASP A 155 10.96 9.16 22.21
CA ASP A 155 9.75 9.18 23.04
C ASP A 155 9.32 7.74 23.38
N PRO A 156 8.71 7.45 24.56
CA PRO A 156 8.24 6.11 24.92
C PRO A 156 7.29 5.48 23.90
N GLU A 157 6.55 6.29 23.12
CA GLU A 157 5.69 5.83 22.02
C GLU A 157 6.48 5.16 20.88
N THR A 158 7.75 5.51 20.67
CA THR A 158 8.63 4.85 19.68
C THR A 158 9.06 3.45 20.11
N GLU A 159 8.94 3.10 21.40
CA GLU A 159 9.24 1.75 21.86
C GLU A 159 8.26 0.72 21.27
N ILE A 160 7.04 1.13 20.90
CA ILE A 160 6.03 0.21 20.34
C ILE A 160 6.47 -0.34 18.99
N ASP A 161 7.01 0.49 18.09
CA ASP A 161 7.53 -0.01 16.79
C ASP A 161 8.67 -1.01 16.99
N ARG A 162 9.62 -0.67 17.87
CA ARG A 162 10.73 -1.55 18.22
C ARG A 162 10.24 -2.86 18.82
N GLN A 163 9.27 -2.81 19.73
CA GLN A 163 8.66 -4.00 20.32
C GLN A 163 7.96 -4.85 19.28
N LEU A 164 7.20 -4.26 18.35
CA LEU A 164 6.58 -4.99 17.25
C LEU A 164 7.64 -5.70 16.40
N GLN A 165 8.75 -5.04 16.07
CA GLN A 165 9.84 -5.68 15.33
C GLN A 165 10.45 -6.86 16.13
N VAL A 166 10.73 -6.68 17.42
CA VAL A 166 11.29 -7.76 18.27
C VAL A 166 10.30 -8.92 18.42
N PHE A 167 9.03 -8.63 18.67
CA PHE A 167 7.99 -9.64 18.80
C PHE A 167 7.74 -10.38 17.49
N LEU A 168 7.87 -9.71 16.35
CA LEU A 168 7.79 -10.34 15.04
C LEU A 168 8.88 -11.40 14.88
N PHE A 169 10.14 -11.06 15.21
CA PHE A 169 11.25 -12.01 15.16
C PHE A 169 11.01 -13.23 16.05
N ILE A 170 10.49 -13.04 17.26
CA ILE A 170 10.16 -14.13 18.18
C ILE A 170 9.00 -15.00 17.64
N SER A 171 8.02 -14.37 16.99
CA SER A 171 6.82 -15.05 16.50
C SER A 171 7.08 -15.91 15.25
N LEU A 172 8.07 -15.54 14.45
CA LEU A 172 8.34 -16.19 13.16
C LEU A 172 9.23 -17.43 13.21
N ASN A 173 9.73 -17.85 14.39
CA ASN A 173 10.56 -19.06 14.63
C ASN A 173 11.05 -19.78 13.35
N PHE A 174 12.04 -19.19 12.68
CA PHE A 174 12.82 -19.89 11.65
C PHE A 174 13.84 -20.83 12.29
#